data_AF-A0A3D3UYE7-F1
#
_entry.id   AF-A0A3D3UYE7-F1
#
_cell.length_a   1.000
_cell.length_b   1.000
_cell.length_c   1.000
_cell.angle_alpha   90.00
_cell.angle_beta   90.00
_cell.angle_gamma   90.00
#
_symmetry.space_group_name_H-M   'P 1'
#
loop_
_entity.id
_entity.type
_entity.pdbx_description
1 polymer ?
#
loop_
_entity_poly.entity_id
_entity_poly.type
_entity_poly.pdbx_seq_one_letter_code
_entity_poly.pdbx_strand_id
1 'polypeptide(L)'
;MVENAKCVRIIIASPSDIKAERDSIPRIFSRWNSAHKDVHLESLMAETGTVPEMGDHPQHILNRQLVEKGDLLIAIFWSKIGTPTPTAKSGTIEEIREFIKIKGPSRVMVYFCIRPIQSSPSELAPEEIQTLIDFKKEMQTQCFYKEFANTDRFEALLYPDLDIIVPKLLNGELQAPDSKKTVLSQDTWYKKDHPDSRLQKPIHFGNSFSEIAKNFSIRMDDFDKINGATDNKFLDLGYHVYMSVARAIENQIVSREHEIPYSTRLMYQDIAIRLNNLAKSKSVDRFSEFFEEGKRLSDELEKLEKGH
;
A
#
# COMPACT_ATOMS: atom_id res chain seq x y z
N MET A 1 22.77 33.85 11.64
CA MET A 1 21.82 33.60 10.53
C MET A 1 21.19 32.25 10.79
N VAL A 2 19.88 32.11 10.60
CA VAL A 2 19.19 30.82 10.74
C VAL A 2 19.30 30.11 9.39
N GLU A 3 19.83 28.88 9.38
CA GLU A 3 19.89 28.04 8.19
C GLU A 3 18.58 27.22 8.09
N ASN A 4 18.04 27.08 6.87
CA ASN A 4 16.83 26.29 6.61
C ASN A 4 17.25 24.93 6.03
N ALA A 5 16.71 23.83 6.57
CA ALA A 5 16.93 22.48 6.06
C ALA A 5 15.60 21.79 5.75
N LYS A 6 15.55 20.98 4.69
CA LYS A 6 14.41 20.12 4.39
C LYS A 6 14.41 18.93 5.35
N CYS A 7 13.30 18.67 6.03
CA CYS A 7 13.17 17.47 6.86
C CYS A 7 12.66 16.30 6.01
N VAL A 8 13.33 15.15 6.10
CA VAL A 8 12.90 13.86 5.53
C VAL A 8 12.65 12.91 6.69
N ARG A 9 11.40 12.48 6.83
CA ARG A 9 10.98 11.58 7.92
C ARG A 9 11.00 10.15 7.45
N ILE A 10 11.73 9.30 8.18
CA ILE A 10 11.93 7.90 7.81
C ILE A 10 11.31 7.01 8.88
N ILE A 11 10.30 6.23 8.49
CA ILE A 11 9.64 5.26 9.37
C ILE A 11 10.56 4.05 9.56
N ILE A 12 10.72 3.59 10.80
CA ILE A 12 11.48 2.38 11.12
C ILE A 12 10.50 1.27 11.52
N ALA A 13 10.24 0.36 10.57
CA ALA A 13 9.36 -0.78 10.75
C ALA A 13 10.20 -2.01 11.11
N SER A 14 9.99 -2.59 12.29
CA SER A 14 10.78 -3.75 12.71
C SER A 14 10.16 -4.53 13.88
N PRO A 15 10.30 -5.87 13.91
CA PRO A 15 9.98 -6.66 15.08
C PRO A 15 10.90 -6.33 16.27
N SER A 16 10.54 -6.79 17.47
CA SER A 16 11.23 -6.44 18.72
C SER A 16 12.61 -7.08 18.92
N ASP A 17 12.97 -8.10 18.13
CA ASP A 17 14.23 -8.85 18.24
C ASP A 17 15.43 -8.17 17.54
N ILE A 18 15.23 -7.02 16.89
CA ILE A 18 16.28 -6.27 16.18
C ILE A 18 16.70 -4.97 16.89
N LYS A 19 16.66 -4.95 18.23
CA LYS A 19 16.88 -3.75 19.05
C LYS A 19 18.21 -3.04 18.75
N ALA A 20 19.31 -3.77 18.59
CA ALA A 20 20.63 -3.17 18.39
C ALA A 20 20.70 -2.32 17.10
N GLU A 21 20.08 -2.78 16.02
CA GLU A 21 20.00 -2.07 14.76
C GLU A 21 18.99 -0.92 14.81
N ARG A 22 17.86 -1.08 15.53
CA ARG A 22 16.94 0.03 15.78
C ARG A 22 17.62 1.18 16.52
N ASP A 23 18.38 0.84 17.56
CA ASP A 23 19.10 1.80 18.39
C ASP A 23 20.29 2.45 17.66
N SER A 24 20.77 1.85 16.55
CA SER A 24 21.85 2.44 15.75
C SER A 24 21.39 3.50 14.77
N ILE A 25 20.13 3.44 14.32
CA ILE A 25 19.58 4.38 13.33
C ILE A 25 19.74 5.86 13.72
N PRO A 26 19.39 6.31 14.94
CA PRO A 26 19.60 7.71 15.32
C PRO A 26 21.07 8.15 15.21
N ARG A 27 22.03 7.25 15.47
CA ARG A 27 23.47 7.57 15.32
C ARG A 27 23.86 7.69 13.85
N ILE A 28 23.36 6.78 13.00
CA ILE A 28 23.58 6.84 11.54
C ILE A 28 23.01 8.15 10.99
N PHE A 29 21.78 8.52 11.37
CA PHE A 29 21.13 9.74 10.92
C PHE A 29 21.87 10.98 11.42
N SER A 30 22.32 11.00 12.67
CA SER A 30 23.14 12.10 13.21
C SER A 30 24.44 12.29 12.41
N ARG A 31 25.13 11.20 12.07
CA ARG A 31 26.33 11.24 11.21
C ARG A 31 26.00 11.75 9.81
N TRP A 32 24.89 11.30 9.23
CA TRP A 32 24.45 11.72 7.90
C TRP A 32 24.08 13.21 7.88
N ASN A 33 23.28 13.67 8.85
CA ASN A 33 22.86 15.05 9.03
C ASN A 33 24.06 16.00 9.23
N SER A 34 25.10 15.54 9.93
CA SER A 34 26.33 16.34 10.11
C SER A 34 27.09 16.60 8.81
N ALA A 35 26.94 15.70 7.82
CA ALA A 35 27.55 15.83 6.50
C ALA A 35 26.65 16.59 5.50
N HIS A 36 25.35 16.72 5.78
CA HIS A 36 24.35 17.29 4.87
C HIS A 36 23.59 18.43 5.56
N LYS A 37 24.00 19.68 5.30
CA LYS A 37 23.42 20.84 6.01
C LYS A 37 22.02 21.23 5.55
N ASP A 38 21.69 20.97 4.29
CA ASP A 38 20.43 21.39 3.68
C ASP A 38 19.28 20.38 3.90
N VAL A 39 19.58 19.24 4.52
CA VAL A 39 18.63 18.13 4.72
C VAL A 39 18.80 17.56 6.12
N HIS A 40 17.68 17.29 6.79
CA HIS A 40 17.65 16.68 8.10
C HIS A 40 16.84 15.38 8.05
N LEU A 41 17.46 14.26 8.43
CA LEU A 41 16.79 12.98 8.59
C LEU A 41 16.25 12.85 10.01
N GLU A 42 14.96 12.55 10.12
CA GLU A 42 14.25 12.29 11.36
C GLU A 42 13.73 10.85 11.34
N SER A 43 14.06 10.05 12.37
CA SER A 43 13.52 8.70 12.50
C SER A 43 12.15 8.72 13.20
N LEU A 44 11.15 8.13 12.56
CA LEU A 44 9.84 7.90 13.15
C LEU A 44 9.70 6.43 13.56
N MET A 45 9.45 6.19 14.84
CA MET A 45 9.09 4.88 15.36
C MET A 45 7.71 4.96 16.02
N ALA A 46 7.01 3.84 16.19
CA ALA A 46 5.71 3.84 16.85
C ALA A 46 5.77 4.52 18.23
N GLU A 47 6.85 4.29 18.97
CA GLU A 47 7.05 4.78 20.34
C GLU A 47 7.29 6.30 20.43
N THR A 48 7.78 6.93 19.35
CA THR A 48 8.20 8.35 19.35
C THR A 48 7.42 9.22 18.36
N GLY A 49 6.88 8.62 17.31
CA GLY A 49 6.22 9.30 16.19
C GLY A 49 4.69 9.33 16.28
N THR A 50 4.10 8.70 17.30
CA THR A 50 2.65 8.56 17.46
C THR A 50 2.15 9.10 18.80
N VAL A 51 0.86 9.40 18.86
CA VAL A 51 0.15 9.80 20.08
C VAL A 51 -1.00 8.84 20.35
N PRO A 52 -1.34 8.57 21.62
CA PRO A 52 -2.52 7.79 21.95
C PRO A 52 -3.77 8.41 21.32
N GLU A 53 -4.56 7.58 20.66
CA GLU A 53 -5.80 7.97 20.01
C GLU A 53 -6.81 6.83 20.15
N MET A 54 -8.10 7.17 20.22
CA MET A 54 -9.21 6.21 20.31
C MET A 54 -10.01 6.23 19.02
N GLY A 55 -10.72 5.13 18.72
CA GLY A 55 -11.71 5.09 17.64
C GLY A 55 -11.41 4.13 16.48
N ASP A 56 -10.31 3.38 16.53
CA ASP A 56 -9.98 2.30 15.59
C ASP A 56 -9.05 1.28 16.29
N HIS A 57 -8.71 0.18 15.61
CA HIS A 57 -7.72 -0.79 16.07
C HIS A 57 -6.35 -0.09 16.27
N PRO A 58 -5.61 -0.38 17.38
CA PRO A 58 -4.36 0.30 17.70
C PRO A 58 -3.33 0.30 16.56
N GLN A 59 -3.18 -0.83 15.86
CA GLN A 59 -2.24 -0.91 14.73
C GLN A 59 -2.64 0.03 13.58
N HIS A 60 -3.93 0.15 13.25
CA HIS A 60 -4.39 1.06 12.20
C HIS A 60 -4.12 2.53 12.57
N ILE A 61 -4.31 2.89 13.84
CA ILE A 61 -4.02 4.23 14.35
C ILE A 61 -2.53 4.54 14.22
N LEU A 62 -1.67 3.63 14.68
CA LEU A 62 -0.21 3.77 14.60
C LEU A 62 0.24 3.89 13.13
N ASN A 63 -0.21 2.98 12.27
CA ASN A 63 0.16 2.97 10.86
C ASN A 63 -0.26 4.27 10.18
N ARG A 64 -1.51 4.72 10.37
CA ARG A 64 -1.99 6.00 9.82
C ARG A 64 -1.11 7.16 10.24
N GLN A 65 -0.87 7.32 11.55
CA GLN A 65 -0.09 8.44 12.07
C GLN A 65 1.37 8.42 11.56
N LEU A 66 1.96 7.24 11.38
CA LEU A 66 3.31 7.09 10.83
C LEU A 66 3.34 7.35 9.31
N VAL A 67 2.46 6.69 8.54
CA VAL A 67 2.40 6.77 7.07
C VAL A 67 2.09 8.19 6.61
N GLU A 68 1.20 8.91 7.31
CA GLU A 68 0.89 10.31 7.01
C GLU A 68 2.16 11.18 7.07
N LYS A 69 2.94 11.04 8.15
CA LYS A 69 4.14 11.85 8.43
C LYS A 69 5.38 11.39 7.67
N GLY A 70 5.47 10.11 7.33
CA GLY A 70 6.67 9.50 6.75
C GLY A 70 6.85 9.74 5.25
N ASP A 71 8.10 9.93 4.85
CA ASP A 71 8.52 10.11 3.46
C ASP A 71 9.18 8.86 2.89
N LEU A 72 9.93 8.12 3.72
CA LEU A 72 10.56 6.83 3.43
C LEU A 72 10.26 5.82 4.54
N LEU A 73 10.46 4.54 4.25
CA LEU A 73 10.35 3.46 5.24
C LEU A 73 11.58 2.54 5.17
N ILE A 74 12.14 2.22 6.33
CA ILE A 74 13.16 1.20 6.52
C ILE A 74 12.53 0.04 7.27
N ALA A 75 12.47 -1.13 6.62
CA ALA A 75 12.02 -2.38 7.21
C ALA A 75 13.21 -3.26 7.58
N ILE A 76 13.27 -3.73 8.83
CA ILE A 76 14.36 -4.58 9.32
C ILE A 76 13.78 -5.85 9.95
N PHE A 77 14.25 -7.01 9.48
CA PHE A 77 13.80 -8.32 9.96
C PHE A 77 14.99 -9.16 10.44
N TRP A 78 14.75 -10.05 11.41
CA TRP A 78 15.71 -11.07 11.82
C TRP A 78 15.05 -12.44 12.01
N SER A 79 14.76 -12.85 13.24
CA SER A 79 14.25 -14.20 13.57
C SER A 79 12.74 -14.22 13.73
N LYS A 80 12.15 -13.06 13.98
CA LYS A 80 10.70 -12.88 14.12
C LYS A 80 10.12 -12.17 12.90
N ILE A 81 8.87 -12.52 12.59
CA ILE A 81 8.05 -11.76 11.65
C ILE A 81 7.23 -10.68 12.35
N GLY A 82 6.91 -10.87 13.64
CA GLY A 82 6.04 -10.04 14.46
C GLY A 82 4.71 -10.72 14.78
N THR A 83 3.85 -10.03 15.51
CA THR A 83 2.53 -10.57 15.92
C THR A 83 1.49 -10.30 14.83
N PRO A 84 0.66 -11.31 14.46
CA PRO A 84 -0.43 -11.11 13.51
C PRO A 84 -1.37 -9.99 13.93
N THR A 85 -1.94 -9.33 12.93
CA THR A 85 -2.93 -8.27 13.09
C THR A 85 -4.24 -8.74 12.45
N PRO A 86 -5.36 -7.99 12.57
CA PRO A 86 -6.62 -8.38 11.94
C PRO A 86 -6.52 -8.58 10.41
N THR A 87 -5.53 -7.95 9.76
CA THR A 87 -5.42 -7.87 8.29
C THR A 87 -4.09 -8.44 7.75
N ALA A 88 -3.09 -8.71 8.60
CA ALA A 88 -1.77 -9.13 8.15
C ALA A 88 -1.10 -10.18 9.04
N LYS A 89 -0.11 -10.88 8.46
CA LYS A 89 0.72 -11.87 9.16
C LYS A 89 1.58 -11.26 10.27
N SER A 90 1.88 -9.96 10.18
CA SER A 90 2.47 -9.20 11.28
C SER A 90 2.24 -7.70 11.16
N GLY A 91 2.36 -6.97 12.28
CA GLY A 91 2.28 -5.50 12.31
C GLY A 91 3.29 -4.82 11.37
N THR A 92 4.55 -5.27 11.35
CA THR A 92 5.59 -4.75 10.44
C THR A 92 5.21 -4.93 8.96
N ILE A 93 4.59 -6.06 8.62
CA ILE A 93 4.13 -6.31 7.25
C ILE A 93 2.96 -5.38 6.90
N GLU A 94 2.04 -5.15 7.85
CA GLU A 94 0.94 -4.21 7.67
C GLU A 94 1.44 -2.78 7.44
N GLU A 95 2.40 -2.32 8.26
CA GLU A 95 3.08 -1.02 8.11
C GLU A 95 3.68 -0.85 6.71
N ILE A 96 4.41 -1.86 6.23
CA ILE A 96 5.01 -1.84 4.88
C ILE A 96 3.91 -1.76 3.81
N ARG A 97 2.86 -2.59 3.90
CA ARG A 97 1.78 -2.62 2.90
C ARG A 97 1.03 -1.30 2.83
N GLU A 98 0.66 -0.74 3.97
CA GLU A 98 0.00 0.57 4.03
C GLU A 98 0.89 1.69 3.48
N PHE A 99 2.17 1.68 3.84
CA PHE A 99 3.11 2.66 3.32
C PHE A 99 3.29 2.54 1.80
N ILE A 100 3.46 1.32 1.27
CA ILE A 100 3.56 1.07 -0.18
C ILE A 100 2.30 1.56 -0.89
N LYS A 101 1.12 1.31 -0.33
CA LYS A 101 -0.15 1.74 -0.92
C LYS A 101 -0.25 3.26 -1.08
N ILE A 102 0.27 4.02 -0.13
CA ILE A 102 0.15 5.49 -0.12
C ILE A 102 1.35 6.19 -0.75
N LYS A 103 2.57 5.71 -0.44
CA LYS A 103 3.85 6.37 -0.75
C LYS A 103 4.66 5.62 -1.80
N GLY A 104 4.36 4.35 -2.02
CA GLY A 104 4.90 3.55 -3.10
C GLY A 104 6.05 2.63 -2.77
N PRO A 105 6.23 1.56 -3.58
CA PRO A 105 7.23 0.54 -3.32
C PRO A 105 8.66 1.08 -3.45
N SER A 106 8.87 2.11 -4.28
CA SER A 106 10.19 2.73 -4.48
C SER A 106 10.74 3.47 -3.26
N ARG A 107 9.90 3.70 -2.24
CA ARG A 107 10.24 4.43 -1.01
C ARG A 107 10.50 3.52 0.20
N VAL A 108 10.56 2.21 -0.02
CA VAL A 108 10.78 1.20 1.01
C VAL A 108 12.16 0.57 0.83
N MET A 109 12.97 0.55 1.89
CA MET A 109 14.23 -0.18 1.99
C MET A 109 14.06 -1.37 2.92
N VAL A 110 14.46 -2.56 2.48
CA VAL A 110 14.29 -3.81 3.24
C VAL A 110 15.64 -4.44 3.56
N TYR A 111 15.85 -4.75 4.85
CA TYR A 111 17.07 -5.38 5.35
C TYR A 111 16.76 -6.64 6.17
N PHE A 112 17.51 -7.71 5.93
CA PHE A 112 17.43 -8.95 6.68
C PHE A 112 18.71 -9.22 7.45
N CYS A 113 18.59 -9.39 8.76
CA CYS A 113 19.68 -9.88 9.57
C CYS A 113 19.84 -11.39 9.37
N ILE A 114 21.05 -11.82 9.04
CA ILE A 114 21.41 -13.22 8.86
C ILE A 114 22.28 -13.75 10.00
N ARG A 115 22.35 -13.02 11.12
CA ARG A 115 23.11 -13.47 12.29
C ARG A 115 22.55 -14.80 12.78
N PRO A 116 23.41 -15.76 13.17
CA PRO A 116 22.96 -17.03 13.69
C PRO A 116 21.98 -16.82 14.85
N ILE A 117 20.85 -17.52 14.78
CA ILE A 117 19.85 -17.51 15.83
C ILE A 117 20.40 -18.38 16.97
N GLN A 118 20.85 -17.74 18.05
CA GLN A 118 21.43 -18.43 19.21
C GLN A 118 20.37 -18.86 20.25
N SER A 119 19.08 -18.76 19.91
CA SER A 119 17.98 -19.16 20.78
C SER A 119 17.95 -20.68 20.97
N SER A 120 17.60 -21.11 22.18
CA SER A 120 17.30 -22.53 22.40
C SER A 120 16.08 -22.95 21.55
N PRO A 121 15.98 -24.20 21.08
CA PRO A 121 14.83 -24.68 20.30
C PRO A 121 13.45 -24.48 20.97
N SER A 122 13.43 -24.18 22.28
CA SER A 122 12.23 -23.89 23.06
C SER A 122 11.78 -22.42 23.05
N GLU A 123 12.62 -21.49 22.55
CA GLU A 123 12.33 -20.04 22.54
C GLU A 123 11.81 -19.52 21.20
N LEU A 124 11.90 -20.32 20.14
CA LEU A 124 11.37 -19.99 18.82
C LEU A 124 10.45 -21.11 18.37
N ALA A 125 9.17 -20.78 18.20
CA ALA A 125 8.23 -21.74 17.64
C ALA A 125 8.66 -22.06 16.19
N PRO A 126 8.80 -23.34 15.80
CA PRO A 126 9.14 -23.72 14.43
C PRO A 126 8.27 -23.04 13.36
N GLU A 127 7.03 -22.71 13.71
CA GLU A 127 6.06 -21.99 12.88
C GLU A 127 6.48 -20.54 12.57
N GLU A 128 7.11 -19.83 13.51
CA GLU A 128 7.59 -18.45 13.30
C GLU A 128 8.76 -18.43 12.30
N ILE A 129 9.67 -19.39 12.43
CA ILE A 129 10.81 -19.55 11.52
C ILE A 129 10.32 -19.89 10.12
N GLN A 130 9.35 -20.80 9.98
CA GLN A 130 8.77 -21.14 8.69
C GLN A 130 8.07 -19.94 8.05
N THR A 131 7.31 -19.17 8.84
CA THR A 131 6.62 -17.95 8.36
C THR A 131 7.62 -16.90 7.85
N LEU A 132 8.75 -16.73 8.55
CA LEU A 132 9.83 -15.85 8.11
C LEU A 132 10.46 -16.34 6.80
N ILE A 133 10.73 -17.64 6.66
CA ILE A 133 11.28 -18.23 5.43
C ILE A 133 10.33 -17.99 4.26
N ASP A 134 9.04 -18.20 4.47
CA ASP A 134 8.02 -18.02 3.43
C ASP A 134 7.89 -16.54 3.05
N PHE A 135 7.91 -15.63 4.03
CA PHE A 135 7.93 -14.19 3.79
C PHE A 135 9.19 -13.76 3.02
N LYS A 136 10.36 -14.29 3.38
CA LYS A 136 11.60 -13.98 2.67
C LYS A 136 11.54 -14.45 1.21
N LYS A 137 10.99 -15.65 0.94
CA LYS A 137 10.75 -16.14 -0.42
C LYS A 137 9.76 -15.27 -1.20
N GLU A 138 8.69 -14.82 -0.56
CA GLU A 138 7.74 -13.87 -1.15
C GLU A 138 8.47 -12.57 -1.55
N MET A 139 9.25 -12.00 -0.64
CA MET A 139 10.00 -10.77 -0.86
C MET A 139 11.09 -10.89 -1.94
N GLN A 140 11.70 -12.07 -2.14
CA GLN A 140 12.65 -12.31 -3.24
C GLN A 140 12.05 -12.00 -4.62
N THR A 141 10.73 -12.18 -4.78
CA THR A 141 10.03 -11.88 -6.04
C THR A 141 9.47 -10.48 -6.12
N GLN A 142 9.33 -9.78 -4.98
CA GLN A 142 8.62 -8.51 -4.89
C GLN A 142 9.54 -7.30 -4.64
N CYS A 143 10.73 -7.51 -4.07
CA CYS A 143 11.64 -6.42 -3.76
C CYS A 143 13.11 -6.86 -3.80
N PHE A 144 14.00 -5.89 -4.02
CA PHE A 144 15.41 -6.06 -3.75
C PHE A 144 15.68 -5.73 -2.28
N TYR A 145 16.18 -6.69 -1.52
CA TYR A 145 16.57 -6.53 -0.12
C TYR A 145 18.07 -6.73 0.06
N LYS A 146 18.62 -6.24 1.17
CA LYS A 146 20.02 -6.49 1.56
C LYS A 146 20.12 -7.32 2.83
N GLU A 147 21.19 -8.10 2.96
CA GLU A 147 21.46 -8.92 4.13
C GLU A 147 22.64 -8.40 4.93
N PHE A 148 22.60 -8.56 6.25
CA PHE A 148 23.71 -8.17 7.14
C PHE A 148 23.88 -9.14 8.31
N ALA A 149 25.13 -9.34 8.74
CA ALA A 149 25.46 -10.29 9.80
C ALA A 149 25.54 -9.68 11.20
N ASN A 150 25.68 -8.36 11.31
CA ASN A 150 25.78 -7.63 12.59
C ASN A 150 25.48 -6.14 12.40
N THR A 151 25.37 -5.42 13.50
CA THR A 151 25.01 -4.00 13.52
C THR A 151 26.00 -3.14 12.73
N ASP A 152 27.31 -3.37 12.82
CA ASP A 152 28.31 -2.60 12.07
C ASP A 152 28.12 -2.75 10.55
N ARG A 153 27.82 -3.96 10.09
CA ARG A 153 27.50 -4.21 8.68
C ARG A 153 26.19 -3.55 8.27
N PHE A 154 25.19 -3.53 9.14
CA PHE A 154 23.95 -2.79 8.88
C PHE A 154 24.23 -1.28 8.73
N GLU A 155 25.01 -0.68 9.63
CA GLU A 155 25.39 0.75 9.56
C GLU A 155 26.16 1.05 8.26
N ALA A 156 27.06 0.16 7.84
CA ALA A 156 27.83 0.29 6.61
C ALA A 156 27.01 0.13 5.33
N LEU A 157 25.84 -0.53 5.40
CA LEU A 157 24.90 -0.66 4.28
C LEU A 157 23.92 0.50 4.21
N LEU A 158 23.33 0.88 5.36
CA LEU A 158 22.28 1.89 5.40
C LEU A 158 22.81 3.28 5.03
N TYR A 159 23.99 3.67 5.50
CA TYR A 159 24.49 5.03 5.23
C TYR A 159 24.66 5.32 3.72
N PRO A 160 25.35 4.47 2.93
CA PRO A 160 25.39 4.67 1.48
C PRO A 160 24.03 4.60 0.79
N ASP A 161 23.08 3.82 1.31
CA ASP A 161 21.72 3.77 0.76
C ASP A 161 20.98 5.09 0.97
N LEU A 162 21.17 5.74 2.12
CA LEU A 162 20.65 7.09 2.39
C LEU A 162 21.21 8.12 1.41
N ASP A 163 22.51 8.08 1.11
CA ASP A 163 23.16 8.96 0.13
C ASP A 163 22.56 8.83 -1.29
N ILE A 164 21.98 7.67 -1.61
CA ILE A 164 21.35 7.42 -2.90
C ILE A 164 19.85 7.76 -2.88
N ILE A 165 19.12 7.29 -1.88
CA ILE A 165 17.65 7.35 -1.88
C ILE A 165 17.13 8.74 -1.51
N VAL A 166 17.81 9.46 -0.63
CA VAL A 166 17.35 10.78 -0.17
C VAL A 166 17.38 11.80 -1.32
N PRO A 167 18.45 11.92 -2.14
CA PRO A 167 18.40 12.77 -3.33
C PRO A 167 17.29 12.39 -4.31
N LYS A 168 17.10 11.08 -4.57
CA LYS A 168 16.02 10.60 -5.45
C LYS A 168 14.65 11.02 -4.95
N LEU A 169 14.40 10.91 -3.64
CA LEU A 169 13.16 11.38 -3.03
C LEU A 169 12.99 12.89 -3.25
N LEU A 170 14.02 13.68 -2.93
CA LEU A 170 13.98 15.14 -3.00
C LEU A 170 13.85 15.67 -4.44
N ASN A 171 14.33 14.92 -5.42
CA ASN A 171 14.19 15.20 -6.85
C ASN A 171 12.85 14.70 -7.44
N GLY A 172 12.03 14.00 -6.65
CA GLY A 172 10.75 13.44 -7.12
C GLY A 172 10.89 12.19 -8.00
N GLU A 173 12.04 11.53 -7.98
CA GLU A 173 12.30 10.31 -8.75
C GLU A 173 11.63 9.07 -8.13
N LEU A 174 11.33 9.12 -6.83
CA LEU A 174 10.60 8.06 -6.13
C LEU A 174 9.10 8.32 -6.20
N GLN A 175 8.48 7.81 -7.26
CA GLN A 175 7.05 7.98 -7.47
C GLN A 175 6.25 7.14 -6.49
N ALA A 176 5.28 7.78 -5.83
CA ALA A 176 4.19 7.07 -5.18
C ALA A 176 3.27 6.46 -6.24
N PRO A 177 2.61 5.31 -5.99
CA PRO A 177 1.72 4.63 -6.91
C PRO A 177 0.69 5.64 -7.36
N ASP A 178 0.82 6.06 -8.63
CA ASP A 178 0.14 7.19 -9.24
C ASP A 178 -0.65 8.06 -8.25
N SER A 179 0.08 8.84 -7.45
CA SER A 179 -0.38 10.19 -7.13
C SER A 179 0.05 11.12 -8.26
N LYS A 180 -0.16 10.71 -9.52
CA LYS A 180 -0.95 11.62 -10.36
C LYS A 180 -2.10 11.97 -9.46
N LYS A 181 -2.21 13.23 -9.05
CA LYS A 181 -3.50 13.75 -8.65
C LYS A 181 -4.47 13.08 -9.59
N THR A 182 -5.46 12.37 -9.07
CA THR A 182 -6.73 12.35 -9.76
C THR A 182 -7.27 13.81 -9.72
N VAL A 183 -6.51 14.79 -10.25
CA VAL A 183 -7.05 15.59 -11.32
C VAL A 183 -7.62 14.51 -12.20
N LEU A 184 -8.96 14.40 -12.20
CA LEU A 184 -9.71 13.91 -13.33
C LEU A 184 -8.82 14.10 -14.55
N SER A 185 -8.05 13.09 -14.96
CA SER A 185 -7.43 13.25 -16.25
C SER A 185 -8.66 13.32 -17.11
N GLN A 186 -8.81 14.45 -17.81
CA GLN A 186 -9.88 14.63 -18.77
C GLN A 186 -9.73 13.64 -19.94
N ASP A 187 -8.86 12.63 -19.81
CA ASP A 187 -8.87 11.38 -20.55
C ASP A 187 -10.21 10.70 -20.30
N THR A 188 -11.13 11.09 -21.16
CA THR A 188 -12.47 10.59 -21.18
C THR A 188 -12.37 9.13 -21.61
N TRP A 189 -12.50 8.16 -20.68
CA TRP A 189 -12.43 6.73 -21.01
C TRP A 189 -13.64 6.25 -21.84
N TYR A 190 -14.61 7.14 -22.05
CA TYR A 190 -15.83 6.95 -22.82
C TYR A 190 -15.81 7.82 -24.08
N LYS A 191 -16.55 7.40 -25.12
CA LYS A 191 -16.61 8.11 -26.40
C LYS A 191 -18.04 8.57 -26.65
N LYS A 192 -18.29 9.89 -26.72
CA LYS A 192 -19.64 10.45 -26.90
C LYS A 192 -20.36 9.94 -28.16
N ASP A 193 -19.58 9.56 -29.17
CA ASP A 193 -20.02 9.03 -30.47
C ASP A 193 -20.01 7.50 -30.54
N HIS A 194 -19.80 6.80 -29.42
CA HIS A 194 -19.80 5.33 -29.41
C HIS A 194 -21.18 4.77 -29.84
N PRO A 195 -21.24 3.73 -30.69
CA PRO A 195 -22.51 3.15 -31.16
C PRO A 195 -23.38 2.59 -30.02
N ASP A 196 -22.74 2.06 -28.97
CA ASP A 196 -23.42 1.69 -27.72
C ASP A 196 -23.59 2.92 -26.81
N SER A 197 -24.84 3.34 -26.56
CA SER A 197 -25.18 4.50 -25.74
C SER A 197 -24.68 4.41 -24.29
N ARG A 198 -24.47 3.19 -23.78
CA ARG A 198 -23.95 2.96 -22.43
C ARG A 198 -22.48 3.38 -22.30
N LEU A 199 -21.75 3.39 -23.41
CA LEU A 199 -20.32 3.73 -23.49
C LEU A 199 -20.07 5.20 -23.86
N GLN A 200 -21.14 6.02 -23.92
CA GLN A 200 -21.06 7.44 -24.28
C GLN A 200 -20.84 8.38 -23.10
N LYS A 201 -21.02 7.88 -21.88
CA LYS A 201 -20.84 8.62 -20.62
C LYS A 201 -20.60 7.65 -19.47
N PRO A 202 -20.02 8.10 -18.34
CA PRO A 202 -19.85 7.27 -17.15
C PRO A 202 -21.20 6.71 -16.70
N ILE A 203 -21.21 5.45 -16.27
CA ILE A 203 -22.40 4.84 -15.68
C ILE A 203 -22.55 5.38 -14.26
N HIS A 204 -23.74 5.88 -13.93
CA HIS A 204 -24.04 6.32 -12.56
C HIS A 204 -24.42 5.09 -11.73
N PHE A 205 -23.66 4.85 -10.66
CA PHE A 205 -23.86 3.71 -9.75
C PHE A 205 -24.50 4.12 -8.42
N GLY A 206 -24.80 5.41 -8.21
CA GLY A 206 -25.33 5.91 -6.94
C GLY A 206 -24.55 7.08 -6.37
N ASN A 207 -25.05 7.62 -5.26
CA ASN A 207 -24.50 8.76 -4.54
C ASN A 207 -23.98 8.40 -3.14
N SER A 208 -23.92 7.11 -2.80
CA SER A 208 -23.36 6.57 -1.57
C SER A 208 -22.61 5.26 -1.87
N PHE A 209 -21.69 4.84 -0.98
CA PHE A 209 -21.00 3.56 -1.16
C PHE A 209 -21.99 2.39 -1.19
N SER A 210 -23.03 2.41 -0.36
CA SER A 210 -24.08 1.38 -0.33
C SER A 210 -24.83 1.27 -1.66
N GLU A 211 -25.20 2.39 -2.27
CA GLU A 211 -25.82 2.38 -3.59
C GLU A 211 -24.85 1.88 -4.66
N ILE A 212 -23.58 2.32 -4.61
CA ILE A 212 -22.54 1.89 -5.54
C ILE A 212 -22.33 0.38 -5.46
N ALA A 213 -22.17 -0.18 -4.25
CA ALA A 213 -21.98 -1.61 -4.01
C ALA A 213 -23.16 -2.43 -4.55
N LYS A 214 -24.39 -2.03 -4.18
CA LYS A 214 -25.61 -2.70 -4.62
C LYS A 214 -25.76 -2.68 -6.14
N ASN A 215 -25.60 -1.52 -6.77
CA ASN A 215 -25.80 -1.38 -8.21
C ASN A 215 -24.66 -2.03 -9.00
N PHE A 216 -23.43 -2.07 -8.45
CA PHE A 216 -22.33 -2.82 -9.04
C PHE A 216 -22.61 -4.33 -9.00
N SER A 217 -23.06 -4.86 -7.87
CA SER A 217 -23.43 -6.28 -7.73
C SER A 217 -24.54 -6.70 -8.69
N ILE A 218 -25.62 -5.90 -8.79
CA ILE A 218 -26.68 -6.12 -9.78
C ILE A 218 -26.10 -6.15 -11.20
N ARG A 219 -25.18 -5.22 -11.51
CA ARG A 219 -24.57 -5.15 -12.84
C ARG A 219 -23.72 -6.38 -13.16
N MET A 220 -23.02 -6.93 -12.17
CA MET A 220 -22.26 -8.17 -12.29
C MET A 220 -23.18 -9.37 -12.51
N ASP A 221 -24.28 -9.48 -11.75
CA ASP A 221 -25.28 -10.55 -11.95
C ASP A 221 -25.93 -10.50 -13.34
N ASP A 222 -26.13 -9.30 -13.88
CA ASP A 222 -26.65 -9.12 -15.24
C ASP A 222 -25.65 -9.58 -16.30
N PHE A 223 -24.34 -9.55 -16.03
CA PHE A 223 -23.36 -10.16 -16.92
C PHE A 223 -23.45 -11.69 -16.90
N ASP A 224 -23.70 -12.30 -15.74
CA ASP A 224 -23.82 -13.75 -15.59
C ASP A 224 -25.08 -14.33 -16.26
N LYS A 225 -26.17 -13.57 -16.31
CA LYS A 225 -27.44 -13.99 -16.96
C LYS A 225 -27.36 -13.99 -18.49
N ILE A 226 -26.36 -13.35 -19.07
CA ILE A 226 -26.16 -13.31 -20.52
C ILE A 226 -25.37 -14.57 -20.89
N ASN A 227 -26.06 -15.58 -21.44
CA ASN A 227 -25.42 -16.81 -21.95
C ASN A 227 -24.18 -16.49 -22.79
N GLY A 228 -23.00 -16.92 -22.32
CA GLY A 228 -21.75 -16.83 -23.06
C GLY A 228 -21.31 -15.38 -23.24
N ALA A 229 -20.64 -14.85 -22.24
CA ALA A 229 -19.87 -13.64 -22.38
C ALA A 229 -18.75 -13.91 -23.41
N THR A 230 -19.06 -13.61 -24.68
CA THR A 230 -18.20 -13.86 -25.84
C THR A 230 -17.28 -12.65 -26.05
N ASP A 231 -16.08 -12.95 -26.52
CA ASP A 231 -14.80 -12.28 -26.28
C ASP A 231 -14.64 -10.81 -26.73
N ASN A 232 -15.70 -10.08 -27.10
CA ASN A 232 -15.52 -8.68 -27.54
C ASN A 232 -16.68 -7.73 -27.23
N LYS A 233 -17.94 -8.14 -27.36
CA LYS A 233 -19.07 -7.20 -27.27
C LYS A 233 -19.31 -6.66 -25.85
N PHE A 234 -18.99 -7.44 -24.82
CA PHE A 234 -19.16 -7.04 -23.43
C PHE A 234 -17.87 -6.62 -22.74
N LEU A 235 -16.72 -6.82 -23.39
CA LEU A 235 -15.43 -6.49 -22.81
C LEU A 235 -15.30 -4.97 -22.62
N ASP A 236 -15.63 -4.18 -23.66
CA ASP A 236 -15.69 -2.72 -23.56
C ASP A 236 -16.68 -2.24 -22.50
N LEU A 237 -17.79 -2.96 -22.35
CA LEU A 237 -18.79 -2.64 -21.33
C LEU A 237 -18.35 -3.01 -19.92
N GLY A 238 -17.62 -4.11 -19.75
CA GLY A 238 -16.98 -4.48 -18.49
C GLY A 238 -15.93 -3.46 -18.08
N TYR A 239 -15.03 -3.08 -19.00
CA TYR A 239 -14.05 -2.01 -18.77
C TYR A 239 -14.74 -0.71 -18.35
N HIS A 240 -15.80 -0.34 -19.06
CA HIS A 240 -16.54 0.88 -18.76
C HIS A 240 -17.26 0.84 -17.42
N VAL A 241 -17.81 -0.32 -17.04
CA VAL A 241 -18.39 -0.54 -15.70
C VAL A 241 -17.32 -0.38 -14.63
N TYR A 242 -16.18 -1.07 -14.73
CA TYR A 242 -15.12 -1.01 -13.71
C TYR A 242 -14.54 0.39 -13.56
N MET A 243 -14.28 1.09 -14.66
CA MET A 243 -13.84 2.50 -14.62
C MET A 243 -14.90 3.40 -13.98
N SER A 244 -16.19 3.19 -14.29
CA SER A 244 -17.29 4.00 -13.72
C SER A 244 -17.46 3.76 -12.22
N VAL A 245 -17.33 2.52 -11.75
CA VAL A 245 -17.39 2.17 -10.32
C VAL A 245 -16.17 2.73 -9.59
N ALA A 246 -14.95 2.53 -10.11
CA ALA A 246 -13.73 3.09 -9.53
C ALA A 246 -13.85 4.62 -9.38
N ARG A 247 -14.33 5.30 -10.44
CA ARG A 247 -14.58 6.74 -10.42
C ARG A 247 -15.63 7.14 -9.39
N ALA A 248 -16.70 6.37 -9.24
CA ALA A 248 -17.75 6.64 -8.25
C ALA A 248 -17.23 6.50 -6.81
N ILE A 249 -16.42 5.48 -6.55
CA ILE A 249 -15.75 5.25 -5.25
C ILE A 249 -14.79 6.40 -4.93
N GLU A 250 -13.90 6.77 -5.86
CA GLU A 250 -13.00 7.92 -5.71
C GLU A 250 -13.79 9.22 -5.46
N ASN A 251 -14.88 9.40 -6.22
CA ASN A 251 -16.01 10.29 -5.97
C ASN A 251 -16.32 10.51 -4.48
N GLN A 252 -16.76 9.40 -3.87
CA GLN A 252 -17.25 9.38 -2.49
C GLN A 252 -16.13 9.56 -1.48
N ILE A 253 -14.94 9.01 -1.74
CA ILE A 253 -13.78 9.20 -0.87
C ILE A 253 -13.42 10.69 -0.76
N VAL A 254 -13.37 11.39 -1.90
CA VAL A 254 -13.00 12.81 -1.92
C VAL A 254 -14.09 13.68 -1.30
N SER A 255 -15.37 13.40 -1.59
CA SER A 255 -16.46 14.23 -1.07
C SER A 255 -16.70 14.06 0.43
N ARG A 256 -16.30 12.93 1.01
CA ARG A 256 -16.55 12.55 2.41
C ARG A 256 -15.27 12.22 3.16
N GLU A 257 -14.14 12.80 2.76
CA GLU A 257 -12.82 12.43 3.29
C GLU A 257 -12.80 12.41 4.82
N HIS A 258 -13.44 13.38 5.47
CA HIS A 258 -13.47 13.51 6.93
C HIS A 258 -14.56 12.67 7.62
N GLU A 259 -15.50 12.07 6.89
CA GLU A 259 -16.61 11.28 7.45
C GLU A 259 -16.30 9.77 7.48
N ILE A 260 -15.32 9.33 6.69
CA ILE A 260 -14.99 7.91 6.54
C ILE A 260 -13.74 7.59 7.36
N PRO A 261 -13.76 6.56 8.23
CA PRO A 261 -12.57 6.07 8.91
C PRO A 261 -11.45 5.80 7.92
N TYR A 262 -10.21 6.13 8.30
CA TYR A 262 -9.06 6.00 7.39
C TYR A 262 -8.86 4.56 6.90
N SER A 263 -8.96 3.58 7.80
CA SER A 263 -8.87 2.15 7.47
C SER A 263 -9.90 1.74 6.41
N THR A 264 -11.16 2.14 6.60
CA THR A 264 -12.24 1.96 5.62
C THR A 264 -11.95 2.67 4.28
N ARG A 265 -11.44 3.91 4.33
CA ARG A 265 -11.06 4.67 3.13
C ARG A 265 -10.01 3.93 2.30
N LEU A 266 -9.01 3.34 2.96
CA LEU A 266 -8.01 2.53 2.30
C LEU A 266 -8.64 1.32 1.62
N MET A 267 -9.59 0.64 2.26
CA MET A 267 -10.28 -0.52 1.65
C MET A 267 -11.03 -0.12 0.36
N TYR A 268 -11.80 0.98 0.39
CA TYR A 268 -12.43 1.50 -0.82
C TYR A 268 -11.41 1.89 -1.91
N GLN A 269 -10.31 2.54 -1.51
CA GLN A 269 -9.26 2.94 -2.44
C GLN A 269 -8.57 1.72 -3.08
N ASP A 270 -8.42 0.62 -2.33
CA ASP A 270 -7.90 -0.66 -2.85
C ASP A 270 -8.74 -1.18 -4.02
N ILE A 271 -10.06 -1.26 -3.77
CA ILE A 271 -11.04 -1.75 -4.72
C ILE A 271 -11.03 -0.87 -5.97
N ALA A 272 -11.03 0.45 -5.81
CA ALA A 272 -10.98 1.39 -6.93
C ALA A 272 -9.69 1.23 -7.77
N ILE A 273 -8.52 1.08 -7.14
CA ILE A 273 -7.24 0.85 -7.83
C ILE A 273 -7.28 -0.47 -8.60
N ARG A 274 -7.75 -1.54 -7.98
CA ARG A 274 -7.84 -2.87 -8.61
C ARG A 274 -8.81 -2.87 -9.79
N LEU A 275 -9.97 -2.22 -9.67
CA LEU A 275 -10.90 -2.02 -10.78
C LEU A 275 -10.28 -1.22 -11.93
N ASN A 276 -9.58 -0.12 -11.63
CA ASN A 276 -8.87 0.68 -12.63
C ASN A 276 -7.78 -0.13 -13.36
N ASN A 277 -6.98 -0.92 -12.62
CA ASN A 277 -5.94 -1.76 -13.20
C ASN A 277 -6.53 -2.88 -14.07
N LEU A 278 -7.60 -3.51 -13.57
CA LEU A 278 -8.34 -4.53 -14.30
C LEU A 278 -8.88 -3.97 -15.63
N ALA A 279 -9.42 -2.75 -15.61
CA ALA A 279 -9.91 -2.07 -16.81
C ALA A 279 -8.83 -1.64 -17.80
N LYS A 280 -7.63 -1.28 -17.31
CA LYS A 280 -6.49 -0.86 -18.14
C LYS A 280 -5.75 -2.02 -18.79
N SER A 281 -5.85 -3.22 -18.23
CA SER A 281 -5.11 -4.41 -18.71
C SER A 281 -5.43 -4.81 -20.15
N LYS A 282 -6.60 -4.43 -20.69
CA LYS A 282 -7.02 -4.62 -22.11
C LYS A 282 -6.63 -5.95 -22.76
N SER A 283 -6.62 -7.04 -22.00
CA SER A 283 -6.25 -8.37 -22.50
C SER A 283 -7.48 -9.21 -22.79
N VAL A 284 -7.73 -9.49 -24.07
CA VAL A 284 -8.84 -10.34 -24.55
C VAL A 284 -8.61 -11.81 -24.17
N ASP A 285 -7.36 -12.26 -24.05
CA ASP A 285 -6.98 -13.67 -23.86
C ASP A 285 -7.39 -14.26 -22.49
N ARG A 286 -7.94 -13.45 -21.58
CA ARG A 286 -8.30 -13.82 -20.20
C ARG A 286 -9.68 -13.30 -19.80
N PHE A 287 -10.62 -13.37 -20.73
CA PHE A 287 -11.97 -12.84 -20.54
C PHE A 287 -12.66 -13.42 -19.28
N SER A 288 -12.59 -14.73 -19.03
CA SER A 288 -13.19 -15.34 -17.82
C SER A 288 -12.58 -14.79 -16.53
N GLU A 289 -11.24 -14.70 -16.46
CA GLU A 289 -10.52 -14.16 -15.29
C GLU A 289 -10.89 -12.68 -15.04
N PHE A 290 -11.10 -11.91 -16.10
CA PHE A 290 -11.50 -10.50 -16.02
C PHE A 290 -12.89 -10.31 -15.37
N PHE A 291 -13.85 -11.19 -15.66
CA PHE A 291 -15.18 -11.14 -15.04
C PHE A 291 -15.18 -11.71 -13.63
N GLU A 292 -14.46 -12.81 -13.39
CA GLU A 292 -14.32 -13.40 -12.05
C GLU A 292 -13.69 -12.42 -11.06
N GLU A 293 -12.62 -11.72 -11.45
CA GLU A 293 -11.99 -10.71 -10.59
C GLU A 293 -12.91 -9.51 -10.34
N GLY A 294 -13.67 -9.07 -11.34
CA GLY A 294 -14.68 -8.02 -11.17
C GLY A 294 -15.80 -8.44 -10.21
N LYS A 295 -16.26 -9.69 -10.29
CA LYS A 295 -17.27 -10.23 -9.36
C LYS A 295 -16.71 -10.31 -7.95
N ARG A 296 -15.47 -10.77 -7.79
CA ARG A 296 -14.77 -10.80 -6.49
C ARG A 296 -14.67 -9.41 -5.87
N LEU A 297 -14.31 -8.40 -6.66
CA LEU A 297 -14.25 -7.00 -6.22
C LEU A 297 -15.63 -6.43 -5.86
N SER A 298 -16.68 -6.83 -6.58
CA SER A 298 -18.06 -6.48 -6.23
C SER A 298 -18.48 -7.08 -4.88
N ASP A 299 -18.19 -8.35 -4.66
CA ASP A 299 -18.51 -9.04 -3.41
C ASP A 299 -17.72 -8.46 -2.23
N GLU A 300 -16.46 -8.07 -2.46
CA GLU A 300 -15.61 -7.40 -1.49
C GLU A 300 -16.19 -6.03 -1.09
N LEU A 301 -16.66 -5.25 -2.07
CA LEU A 301 -17.32 -3.96 -1.82
C LEU A 301 -18.65 -4.13 -1.06
N GLU A 302 -19.46 -5.13 -1.40
CA GLU A 302 -20.68 -5.43 -0.65
C GLU A 302 -20.41 -5.87 0.79
N LYS A 303 -19.36 -6.65 1.03
CA LYS A 303 -18.96 -7.05 2.38
C LYS A 303 -18.52 -5.85 3.21
N LEU A 304 -17.78 -4.92 2.59
CA LEU A 304 -17.37 -3.68 3.24
C LEU A 304 -18.59 -2.87 3.70
N GLU A 305 -19.63 -2.76 2.86
CA GLU A 305 -20.88 -2.09 3.23
C GLU A 305 -21.69 -2.81 4.31
N LYS A 306 -21.68 -4.14 4.34
CA LYS A 306 -22.43 -4.94 5.34
C LYS A 306 -21.74 -4.98 6.71
N GLY A 307 -20.46 -4.60 6.79
CA GLY A 307 -19.66 -4.54 8.02
C GLY A 307 -19.66 -3.18 8.72
N HIS A 308 -20.33 -2.18 8.15
CA HIS A 308 -20.48 -0.81 8.67
C HIS A 308 -21.94 -0.52 9.07
#